data_AF-A0AA36IBZ8-F1
#
_entry.id   AF-A0AA36IBZ8-F1
#
_cell.length_a   1.000
_cell.length_b   1.000
_cell.length_c   1.000
_cell.angle_alpha   90.00
_cell.angle_beta   90.00
_cell.angle_gamma   90.00
#
_symmetry.space_group_name_H-M   'P 1'
#
loop_
_entity.id
_entity.type
_entity.pdbx_description
1 polymer ?
#
loop_
_entity_poly.entity_id
_entity_poly.type
_entity_poly.pdbx_seq_one_letter_code
_entity_poly.pdbx_strand_id
1 'polypeptide(L)'
;MPVVGPDGRFKVRLLRAGRAEEEPSDGAEALLQAQVDSGFASSSTSPIPGAPALLAPSGGNAQALLEKYSHAAVGCFGEVGAEAFELANALFAARSKHQAMLRLSWWLARVNRRTVRQFLERRLPLRQGLVTAERADAQSLEAAFHHLTANSVGSALKELKNAAGEGPHFDRLATILAACGGTFLPGQQRRWLRQQVEDWKRQRTPDLMSPELWRIYQLLAGDLEVVRDALDWRTAFGVVFWYGQREESAGDDALAKVVASFMDAVKRQGSLSRIRPVPSYVLATRAPDDCLGLWTGTMRRPKDDPGSLQFTAIEMAASCHGSDVVHFDYKTYTNDPLDISLSWHFAVLMLALQGEAGEPAGVAFQRLTQQYCEHLQQQGLPQWAVYVAHFVSEHRARASLVRQLLITHAKAVPLDFGSEEEAIWPKLPANWLWHARAIACEQARDWCGALFCWLRCGGEEARAVTIACGYLLGPALLGHASCPFKRGAVEAILLAPMNPAAQWLLRSLEELSAAMGYHDLLWADVGREALAVLRQWSEGAVRFEPGVLVRLHWRCEKLRKGVLGVPR
;
A
#
# COMPACT_ATOMS: atom_id res chain seq x y z
N MET A 1 -23.79 -19.52 -6.39
CA MET A 1 -24.85 -20.44 -5.92
C MET A 1 -24.17 -21.73 -5.47
N PRO A 2 -24.18 -22.09 -4.16
CA PRO A 2 -23.58 -23.35 -3.72
C PRO A 2 -24.43 -24.52 -4.22
N VAL A 3 -23.81 -25.42 -4.98
CA VAL A 3 -24.47 -26.63 -5.50
C VAL A 3 -24.41 -27.71 -4.41
N VAL A 4 -25.57 -28.16 -3.96
CA VAL A 4 -25.72 -29.26 -3.00
C VAL A 4 -25.38 -30.57 -3.71
N GLY A 5 -24.37 -31.30 -3.21
CA GLY A 5 -24.10 -32.66 -3.67
C GLY A 5 -25.11 -33.66 -3.10
N PRO A 6 -25.27 -34.85 -3.71
CA PRO A 6 -26.27 -35.86 -3.33
C PRO A 6 -26.12 -36.41 -1.90
N ASP A 7 -24.99 -36.14 -1.22
CA ASP A 7 -24.70 -36.61 0.15
C ASP A 7 -25.05 -35.60 1.26
N GLY A 8 -25.72 -34.49 0.93
CA GLY A 8 -26.08 -33.45 1.91
C GLY A 8 -24.89 -32.67 2.52
N ARG A 9 -23.66 -32.95 2.07
CA ARG A 9 -22.45 -32.21 2.46
C ARG A 9 -22.21 -31.04 1.50
N PHE A 10 -22.16 -29.82 2.03
CA PHE A 10 -21.75 -28.65 1.27
C PHE A 10 -20.26 -28.77 0.92
N LYS A 11 -19.94 -29.00 -0.37
CA LYS A 11 -18.57 -28.82 -0.87
C LYS A 11 -18.31 -27.32 -1.03
N VAL A 12 -18.10 -26.62 0.07
CA VAL A 12 -17.51 -25.28 0.03
C VAL A 12 -16.03 -25.47 -0.26
N ARG A 13 -15.61 -25.28 -1.50
CA ARG A 13 -14.20 -24.99 -1.76
C ARG A 13 -13.95 -23.61 -1.17
N LEU A 14 -13.37 -23.56 0.03
CA LEU A 14 -12.65 -22.39 0.49
C LEU A 14 -11.48 -22.22 -0.47
N LEU A 15 -11.71 -21.48 -1.55
CA LEU A 15 -10.62 -20.96 -2.36
C LEU A 15 -9.91 -19.98 -1.45
N ARG A 16 -8.78 -20.40 -0.88
CA ARG A 16 -7.78 -19.47 -0.39
C ARG A 16 -7.51 -18.54 -1.57
N ALA A 17 -7.91 -17.27 -1.47
CA ALA A 17 -7.62 -16.27 -2.50
C ALA A 17 -6.15 -16.46 -2.88
N GLY A 18 -5.89 -16.67 -4.17
CA GLY A 18 -4.69 -17.32 -4.68
C GLY A 18 -3.45 -16.91 -3.90
N ARG A 19 -2.96 -17.82 -3.06
CA ARG A 19 -1.59 -17.75 -2.58
C ARG A 19 -0.75 -18.04 -3.82
N ALA A 20 -0.33 -17.01 -4.54
CA ALA A 20 0.86 -17.16 -5.35
C ALA A 20 1.92 -17.72 -4.39
N GLU A 21 2.50 -18.86 -4.74
CA GLU A 21 3.66 -19.40 -4.04
C GLU A 21 4.85 -18.48 -4.30
N GLU A 22 4.79 -17.28 -3.74
CA GLU A 22 5.94 -16.44 -3.46
C GLU A 22 6.15 -16.54 -1.95
N GLU A 23 7.38 -16.81 -1.56
CA GLU A 23 7.84 -16.88 -0.17
C GLU A 23 7.32 -15.68 0.65
N PRO A 24 7.15 -15.84 1.99
CA PRO A 24 6.51 -14.82 2.80
C PRO A 24 7.23 -13.48 2.64
N SER A 25 6.54 -12.48 2.09
CA SER A 25 6.00 -11.30 2.80
C SER A 25 6.86 -10.58 3.85
N ASP A 26 8.14 -10.92 4.04
CA ASP A 26 9.05 -10.27 5.01
C ASP A 26 9.30 -8.80 4.65
N GLY A 27 9.12 -8.43 3.38
CA GLY A 27 9.42 -7.10 2.88
C GLY A 27 8.47 -6.00 3.38
N ALA A 28 7.16 -6.24 3.39
CA ALA A 28 6.19 -5.25 3.83
C ALA A 28 6.33 -4.94 5.33
N GLU A 29 6.61 -5.97 6.14
CA GLU A 29 6.91 -5.82 7.56
C GLU A 29 8.19 -5.01 7.78
N ALA A 30 9.26 -5.32 7.05
CA ALA A 30 10.53 -4.60 7.17
C ALA A 30 10.37 -3.10 6.87
N LEU A 31 9.52 -2.74 5.90
CA LEU A 31 9.24 -1.34 5.56
C LEU A 31 8.42 -0.64 6.65
N LEU A 32 7.38 -1.29 7.17
CA LEU A 32 6.58 -0.73 8.26
C LEU A 32 7.38 -0.63 9.56
N GLN A 33 8.24 -1.61 9.85
CA GLN A 33 9.18 -1.55 10.96
C GLN A 33 10.18 -0.41 10.80
N ALA A 34 10.74 -0.23 9.60
CA ALA A 34 11.62 0.91 9.32
C ALA A 34 10.90 2.26 9.51
N GLN A 35 9.60 2.33 9.21
CA GLN A 35 8.76 3.49 9.47
C GLN A 35 8.58 3.77 10.96
N VAL A 36 8.34 2.74 11.78
CA VAL A 36 8.27 2.85 13.24
C VAL A 36 9.62 3.25 13.83
N ASP A 37 10.70 2.57 13.46
CA ASP A 37 12.07 2.81 13.96
C ASP A 37 12.59 4.21 13.63
N SER A 38 12.13 4.79 12.52
CA SER A 38 12.48 6.15 12.11
C SER A 38 11.67 7.22 12.86
N GLY A 39 10.67 6.85 13.67
CA GLY A 39 9.78 7.79 14.34
C GLY A 39 9.03 8.68 13.34
N PHE A 40 8.73 8.16 12.15
CA PHE A 40 8.16 8.90 11.03
C PHE A 40 6.73 9.39 11.29
N ALA A 41 5.97 8.62 12.07
CA ALA A 41 4.58 8.92 12.39
C ALA A 41 4.48 9.58 13.77
N SER A 42 4.26 10.89 13.79
CA SER A 42 3.94 11.61 15.03
C SER A 42 2.43 11.75 15.19
N SER A 43 1.92 11.60 16.42
CA SER A 43 0.53 11.92 16.74
C SER A 43 0.30 13.41 16.54
N SER A 44 -0.46 13.78 15.49
CA SER A 44 -0.60 15.19 15.07
C SER A 44 -1.66 15.97 15.84
N THR A 45 -2.50 15.30 16.63
CA THR A 45 -3.67 15.90 17.27
C THR A 45 -3.84 15.42 18.71
N SER A 46 -4.29 16.34 19.58
CA SER A 46 -4.78 15.99 20.91
C SER A 46 -5.87 14.92 20.76
N PRO A 47 -5.79 13.79 21.50
CA PRO A 47 -6.72 12.68 21.33
C PRO A 47 -8.15 13.17 21.58
N ILE A 48 -9.00 13.09 20.55
CA ILE A 48 -10.44 13.27 20.72
C ILE A 48 -10.91 12.14 21.67
N PRO A 49 -11.69 12.44 22.72
CA PRO A 49 -12.21 11.43 23.62
C PRO A 49 -12.93 10.33 22.83
N GLY A 50 -12.41 9.10 22.89
CA GLY A 50 -13.03 7.94 22.26
C GLY A 50 -12.67 7.70 20.78
N ALA A 51 -11.62 8.31 20.23
CA ALA A 51 -11.08 7.96 18.92
C ALA A 51 -9.54 7.75 18.97
N PRO A 52 -8.99 6.80 18.18
CA PRO A 52 -7.55 6.60 18.09
C PRO A 52 -6.89 7.83 17.47
N ALA A 53 -5.66 8.11 17.91
CA ALA A 53 -4.87 9.23 17.43
C ALA A 53 -4.65 9.13 15.91
N LEU A 54 -4.72 10.27 15.22
CA LEU A 54 -4.31 10.36 13.83
C LEU A 54 -2.78 10.37 13.75
N LEU A 55 -2.22 9.48 12.94
CA LEU A 55 -0.82 9.52 12.56
C LEU A 55 -0.68 10.40 11.31
N ALA A 56 0.05 11.50 11.43
CA ALA A 56 0.42 12.30 10.27
C ALA A 56 1.84 11.92 9.81
N PRO A 57 2.06 11.78 8.49
CA PRO A 57 3.40 11.66 7.95
C PRO A 57 4.18 12.96 8.25
N SER A 58 5.16 12.88 9.16
CA SER A 58 5.91 14.07 9.59
C SER A 58 7.21 14.22 8.79
N GLY A 59 7.44 15.42 8.23
CA GLY A 59 8.55 15.67 7.31
C GLY A 59 9.95 15.56 7.94
N GLY A 60 10.08 15.74 9.26
CA GLY A 60 11.37 15.76 9.96
C GLY A 60 12.19 14.47 9.86
N ASN A 61 11.52 13.32 9.75
CA ASN A 61 12.14 11.99 9.64
C ASN A 61 11.96 11.35 8.24
N ALA A 62 11.33 12.06 7.30
CA ALA A 62 10.98 11.52 5.98
C ALA A 62 12.21 11.21 5.11
N GLN A 63 13.27 12.01 5.20
CA GLN A 63 14.52 11.78 4.45
C GLN A 63 15.27 10.53 4.96
N ALA A 64 15.36 10.36 6.27
CA ALA A 64 15.96 9.16 6.87
C ALA A 64 15.16 7.89 6.53
N LEU A 65 13.83 8.00 6.48
CA LEU A 65 12.97 6.89 6.06
C LEU A 65 13.16 6.56 4.57
N LEU A 66 13.28 7.57 3.71
CA LEU A 66 13.51 7.40 2.27
C LEU A 66 14.81 6.65 1.98
N GLU A 67 15.88 6.94 2.73
CA GLU A 67 17.15 6.19 2.63
C GLU A 67 16.95 4.72 3.04
N LYS A 68 16.28 4.45 4.16
CA LYS A 68 15.96 3.07 4.60
C LYS A 68 15.09 2.34 3.57
N TYR A 69 14.07 2.99 3.02
CA TYR A 69 13.20 2.42 1.98
C TYR A 69 13.96 2.11 0.70
N SER A 70 14.92 2.96 0.29
CA SER A 70 15.73 2.69 -0.90
C SER A 70 16.57 1.41 -0.79
N HIS A 71 17.01 1.07 0.43
CA HIS A 71 17.72 -0.17 0.70
C HIS A 71 16.79 -1.39 0.84
N ALA A 72 15.68 -1.24 1.56
CA ALA A 72 14.74 -2.34 1.79
C ALA A 72 13.91 -2.70 0.54
N ALA A 73 13.56 -1.71 -0.29
CA ALA A 73 12.64 -1.89 -1.42
C ALA A 73 13.12 -2.89 -2.48
N VAL A 74 14.44 -3.09 -2.63
CA VAL A 74 14.99 -4.05 -3.60
C VAL A 74 14.54 -5.48 -3.28
N GLY A 75 14.50 -5.84 -1.99
CA GLY A 75 14.02 -7.15 -1.54
C GLY A 75 12.49 -7.27 -1.52
N CYS A 76 11.77 -6.15 -1.41
CA CYS A 76 10.31 -6.14 -1.22
C CYS A 76 9.53 -6.06 -2.53
N PHE A 77 9.97 -5.19 -3.45
CA PHE A 77 9.21 -4.81 -4.66
C PHE A 77 10.00 -5.07 -5.95
N GLY A 78 11.15 -5.74 -5.83
CA GLY A 78 12.09 -5.94 -6.92
C GLY A 78 12.72 -4.64 -7.42
N GLU A 79 13.40 -4.72 -8.57
CA GLU A 79 14.21 -3.62 -9.11
C GLU A 79 13.36 -2.40 -9.48
N VAL A 80 12.17 -2.59 -10.06
CA VAL A 80 11.32 -1.49 -10.55
C VAL A 80 10.71 -0.68 -9.40
N GLY A 81 10.29 -1.35 -8.32
CA GLY A 81 9.78 -0.68 -7.12
C GLY A 81 10.88 0.08 -6.38
N ALA A 82 12.08 -0.51 -6.26
CA ALA A 82 13.24 0.17 -5.69
C ALA A 82 13.65 1.43 -6.50
N GLU A 83 13.60 1.35 -7.84
CA GLU A 83 13.88 2.50 -8.71
C GLU A 83 12.96 3.70 -8.45
N ALA A 84 11.71 3.47 -8.03
CA ALA A 84 10.79 4.54 -7.67
C ALA A 84 11.23 5.28 -6.40
N PHE A 85 11.65 4.57 -5.36
CA PHE A 85 12.20 5.19 -4.15
C PHE A 85 13.56 5.88 -4.41
N GLU A 86 14.42 5.29 -5.24
CA GLU A 86 15.66 5.95 -5.66
C GLU A 86 15.39 7.26 -6.42
N LEU A 87 14.35 7.30 -7.25
CA LEU A 87 13.90 8.52 -7.92
C LEU A 87 13.37 9.56 -6.94
N ALA A 88 12.54 9.15 -5.98
CA ALA A 88 12.07 10.04 -4.93
C ALA A 88 13.26 10.62 -4.13
N ASN A 89 14.27 9.80 -3.83
CA ASN A 89 15.50 10.26 -3.18
C ASN A 89 16.29 11.26 -4.04
N ALA A 90 16.38 10.99 -5.35
CA ALA A 90 17.03 11.90 -6.29
C ALA A 90 16.36 13.29 -6.32
N LEU A 91 15.03 13.33 -6.28
CA LEU A 91 14.24 14.56 -6.41
C LEU A 91 14.08 15.33 -5.10
N PHE A 92 13.72 14.66 -4.00
CA PHE A 92 13.25 15.30 -2.77
C PHE A 92 14.30 15.37 -1.64
N ALA A 93 15.37 14.57 -1.69
CA ALA A 93 16.49 14.70 -0.74
C ALA A 93 17.56 15.70 -1.21
N ALA A 94 17.33 16.39 -2.33
CA ALA A 94 18.24 17.41 -2.85
C ALA A 94 18.12 18.71 -2.06
N ARG A 95 19.24 19.36 -1.75
CA ARG A 95 19.27 20.66 -1.04
C ARG A 95 18.93 21.84 -1.94
N SER A 96 18.98 21.64 -3.25
CA SER A 96 18.64 22.64 -4.26
C SER A 96 18.00 21.99 -5.49
N LYS A 97 17.18 22.74 -6.22
CA LYS A 97 16.57 22.30 -7.49
C LYS A 97 17.61 21.90 -8.54
N HIS A 98 18.75 22.58 -8.57
CA HIS A 98 19.87 22.23 -9.46
C HIS A 98 20.45 20.84 -9.12
N GLN A 99 20.65 20.57 -7.82
CA GLN A 99 21.11 19.26 -7.36
C GLN A 99 20.07 18.16 -7.67
N ALA A 100 18.78 18.45 -7.54
CA ALA A 100 17.70 17.54 -7.91
C ALA A 100 17.75 17.18 -9.40
N MET A 101 17.94 18.17 -10.28
CA MET A 101 18.08 17.92 -11.72
C MET A 101 19.33 17.10 -12.06
N LEU A 102 20.46 17.37 -11.41
CA LEU A 102 21.66 16.55 -11.57
C LEU A 102 21.36 15.10 -11.17
N ARG A 103 20.84 14.87 -9.96
CA ARG A 103 20.51 13.53 -9.47
C ARG A 103 19.49 12.81 -10.37
N LEU A 104 18.46 13.51 -10.85
CA LEU A 104 17.50 13.00 -11.83
C LEU A 104 18.20 12.58 -13.14
N SER A 105 19.13 13.39 -13.64
CA SER A 105 19.95 13.07 -14.82
C SER A 105 20.70 11.74 -14.65
N TRP A 106 21.35 11.58 -13.48
CA TRP A 106 22.10 10.36 -13.15
C TRP A 106 21.20 9.14 -13.04
N TRP A 107 20.07 9.27 -12.35
CA TRP A 107 19.08 8.20 -12.23
C TRP A 107 18.53 7.80 -13.60
N LEU A 108 18.08 8.75 -14.42
CA LEU A 108 17.57 8.50 -15.78
C LEU A 108 18.60 7.83 -16.66
N ALA A 109 19.86 8.29 -16.64
CA ALA A 109 20.92 7.71 -17.44
C ALA A 109 21.16 6.25 -17.04
N ARG A 110 21.16 5.93 -15.75
CA ARG A 110 21.34 4.56 -15.25
C ARG A 110 20.19 3.64 -15.68
N VAL A 111 18.94 4.06 -15.47
CA VAL A 111 17.75 3.27 -15.84
C VAL A 111 17.68 3.07 -17.35
N ASN A 112 17.82 4.14 -18.12
CA ASN A 112 17.79 4.07 -19.58
C ASN A 112 18.92 3.22 -20.15
N ARG A 113 20.12 3.21 -19.55
CA ARG A 113 21.23 2.33 -19.98
C ARG A 113 20.86 0.86 -19.87
N ARG A 114 20.11 0.45 -18.83
CA ARG A 114 19.61 -0.93 -18.69
C ARG A 114 18.62 -1.24 -19.81
N THR A 115 17.61 -0.39 -20.03
CA THR A 115 16.60 -0.57 -21.09
C THR A 115 17.24 -0.67 -22.47
N VAL A 116 18.16 0.24 -22.79
CA VAL A 116 18.87 0.27 -24.07
C VAL A 116 19.76 -0.96 -24.23
N ARG A 117 20.48 -1.35 -23.19
CA ARG A 117 21.33 -2.56 -23.22
C ARG A 117 20.49 -3.80 -23.48
N GLN A 118 19.40 -4.00 -22.77
CA GLN A 118 18.49 -5.14 -22.98
C GLN A 118 17.90 -5.14 -24.40
N PHE A 119 17.55 -3.97 -24.94
CA PHE A 119 17.06 -3.84 -26.30
C PHE A 119 18.12 -4.22 -27.35
N LEU A 120 19.36 -3.74 -27.19
CA LEU A 120 20.46 -4.05 -28.10
C LEU A 120 20.86 -5.53 -28.00
N GLU A 121 20.92 -6.11 -26.79
CA GLU A 121 21.20 -7.53 -26.56
C GLU A 121 20.16 -8.44 -27.21
N ARG A 122 18.87 -8.07 -27.17
CA ARG A 122 17.81 -8.81 -27.89
C ARG A 122 17.97 -8.75 -29.41
N ARG A 123 18.62 -7.71 -29.94
CA ARG A 123 18.88 -7.53 -31.38
C ARG A 123 20.23 -8.07 -31.84
N LEU A 124 21.14 -8.43 -30.93
CA LEU A 124 22.44 -9.01 -31.28
C LEU A 124 22.36 -10.29 -32.14
N PRO A 125 21.43 -11.24 -31.90
CA PRO A 125 21.30 -12.44 -32.74
C PRO A 125 20.93 -12.13 -34.19
N LEU A 126 20.21 -11.01 -34.43
CA LEU A 126 19.83 -10.54 -35.76
C LEU A 126 20.99 -9.86 -36.51
N ARG A 127 22.04 -9.42 -35.78
CA ARG A 127 23.25 -8.81 -36.37
C ARG A 127 24.23 -9.82 -36.96
N GLN A 128 24.18 -11.08 -36.53
CA GLN A 128 25.15 -12.12 -36.93
C GLN A 128 24.82 -12.81 -38.28
N GLY A 129 23.77 -12.38 -38.97
CA GLY A 129 23.52 -12.80 -40.36
C GLY A 129 24.51 -12.17 -41.35
N LEU A 130 24.52 -12.61 -42.61
CA LEU A 130 25.25 -11.97 -43.71
C LEU A 130 24.70 -10.55 -43.95
N VAL A 131 25.25 -9.55 -43.25
CA VAL A 131 24.86 -8.14 -43.33
C VAL A 131 25.90 -7.41 -44.20
N THR A 132 25.44 -6.60 -45.16
CA THR A 132 26.30 -5.73 -45.98
C THR A 132 26.92 -4.62 -45.13
N ALA A 133 28.10 -4.09 -45.53
CA ALA A 133 28.81 -3.04 -44.79
C ALA A 133 27.92 -1.81 -44.48
N GLU A 134 27.18 -1.30 -45.47
CA GLU A 134 26.25 -0.17 -45.29
C GLU A 134 25.16 -0.44 -44.25
N ARG A 135 24.71 -1.69 -44.15
CA ARG A 135 23.66 -2.11 -43.22
C ARG A 135 24.23 -2.34 -41.82
N ALA A 136 25.52 -2.67 -41.70
CA ALA A 136 26.25 -2.70 -40.44
C ALA A 136 26.49 -1.28 -39.90
N ASP A 137 26.80 -0.32 -40.77
CA ASP A 137 26.98 1.09 -40.41
C ASP A 137 25.66 1.70 -39.91
N ALA A 138 24.55 1.46 -40.64
CA ALA A 138 23.22 1.90 -40.21
C ALA A 138 22.82 1.31 -38.85
N GLN A 139 23.09 0.02 -38.60
CA GLN A 139 22.83 -0.61 -37.31
C GLN A 139 23.68 -0.03 -36.18
N SER A 140 24.94 0.32 -36.47
CA SER A 140 25.84 0.92 -35.49
C SER A 140 25.45 2.37 -35.18
N LEU A 141 24.99 3.13 -36.18
CA LEU A 141 24.39 4.46 -35.99
C LEU A 141 23.07 4.39 -35.21
N GLU A 142 22.22 3.39 -35.46
CA GLU A 142 21.01 3.14 -34.67
C GLU A 142 21.35 2.82 -33.20
N ALA A 143 22.36 1.98 -32.96
CA ALA A 143 22.84 1.71 -31.60
C ALA A 143 23.46 2.94 -30.93
N ALA A 144 24.24 3.74 -31.67
CA ALA A 144 24.76 5.01 -31.18
C ALA A 144 23.63 5.97 -30.77
N PHE A 145 22.57 6.07 -31.58
CA PHE A 145 21.38 6.85 -31.24
C PHE A 145 20.75 6.36 -29.93
N HIS A 146 20.49 5.06 -29.78
CA HIS A 146 19.92 4.52 -28.54
C HIS A 146 20.85 4.69 -27.32
N HIS A 147 22.18 4.61 -27.49
CA HIS A 147 23.09 4.95 -26.39
C HIS A 147 23.02 6.42 -25.99
N LEU A 148 22.77 7.33 -26.92
CA LEU A 148 22.53 8.75 -26.62
C LEU A 148 21.19 8.97 -25.90
N THR A 149 20.13 8.22 -26.22
CA THR A 149 18.87 8.26 -25.44
C THR A 149 19.00 7.69 -24.02
N ALA A 150 20.17 7.10 -23.70
CA ALA A 150 20.57 6.65 -22.36
C ALA A 150 21.62 7.56 -21.69
N ASN A 151 21.97 8.68 -22.31
CA ASN A 151 23.10 9.52 -21.91
C ASN A 151 24.40 8.72 -21.70
N SER A 152 24.68 7.77 -22.59
CA SER A 152 25.93 7.00 -22.63
C SER A 152 26.78 7.44 -23.82
N VAL A 153 27.28 8.67 -23.75
CA VAL A 153 28.16 9.28 -24.77
C VAL A 153 29.34 8.36 -25.09
N GLY A 154 29.97 7.78 -24.06
CA GLY A 154 31.10 6.86 -24.25
C GLY A 154 30.75 5.58 -25.00
N SER A 155 29.57 5.01 -24.78
CA SER A 155 29.10 3.83 -25.53
C SER A 155 28.75 4.21 -26.97
N ALA A 156 28.10 5.36 -27.18
CA ALA A 156 27.81 5.84 -28.52
C ALA A 156 29.09 6.09 -29.34
N LEU A 157 30.14 6.65 -28.73
CA LEU A 157 31.45 6.80 -29.36
C LEU A 157 32.09 5.46 -29.75
N LYS A 158 31.90 4.40 -28.93
CA LYS A 158 32.39 3.06 -29.26
C LYS A 158 31.64 2.47 -30.46
N GLU A 159 30.31 2.59 -30.50
CA GLU A 159 29.53 2.14 -31.67
C GLU A 159 29.88 2.93 -32.93
N LEU A 160 30.17 4.24 -32.83
CA LEU A 160 30.65 5.02 -33.98
C LEU A 160 32.02 4.57 -34.48
N LYS A 161 32.94 4.18 -33.58
CA LYS A 161 34.22 3.59 -33.98
C LYS A 161 34.07 2.22 -34.63
N ASN A 162 33.05 1.45 -34.23
CA ASN A 162 32.75 0.16 -34.85
C ASN A 162 32.06 0.32 -36.22
N ALA A 163 31.24 1.37 -36.38
CA ALA A 163 30.66 1.78 -37.66
C ALA A 163 31.72 2.34 -38.63
N ALA A 164 32.73 2.99 -38.07
CA ALA A 164 33.85 3.51 -38.83
C ALA A 164 34.76 2.36 -39.27
N GLY A 165 34.51 1.79 -40.44
CA GLY A 165 35.65 1.49 -41.30
C GLY A 165 36.49 2.77 -41.45
N GLU A 166 37.83 2.67 -41.56
CA GLU A 166 38.85 3.75 -41.50
C GLU A 166 38.52 5.07 -42.25
N GLY A 167 37.52 5.82 -41.79
CA GLY A 167 36.84 6.85 -42.57
C GLY A 167 36.70 8.14 -41.77
N PRO A 168 37.14 9.30 -42.30
CA PRO A 168 37.25 10.55 -41.56
C PRO A 168 35.91 11.21 -41.20
N HIS A 169 34.80 10.75 -41.80
CA HIS A 169 33.47 11.28 -41.53
C HIS A 169 32.99 10.93 -40.12
N PHE A 170 33.18 9.69 -39.69
CA PHE A 170 32.74 9.24 -38.36
C PHE A 170 33.60 9.84 -37.23
N ASP A 171 34.85 10.20 -37.50
CA ASP A 171 35.71 10.93 -36.55
C ASP A 171 35.21 12.35 -36.27
N ARG A 172 34.72 13.04 -37.32
CA ARG A 172 34.09 14.36 -37.16
C ARG A 172 32.81 14.25 -36.35
N LEU A 173 31.97 13.26 -36.66
CA LEU A 173 30.75 13.02 -35.89
C LEU A 173 31.06 12.68 -34.43
N ALA A 174 32.07 11.84 -34.17
CA ALA A 174 32.52 11.51 -32.83
C ALA A 174 32.97 12.76 -32.05
N THR A 175 33.68 13.68 -32.72
CA THR A 175 34.09 14.96 -32.13
C THR A 175 32.90 15.84 -31.78
N ILE A 176 31.92 15.96 -32.70
CA ILE A 176 30.68 16.71 -32.47
C ILE A 176 29.88 16.09 -31.32
N LEU A 177 29.79 14.76 -31.28
CA LEU A 177 29.08 14.02 -30.25
C LEU A 177 29.73 14.21 -28.87
N ALA A 178 31.06 14.22 -28.79
CA ALA A 178 31.79 14.50 -27.56
C ALA A 178 31.58 15.95 -27.07
N ALA A 179 31.47 16.92 -28.00
CA ALA A 179 31.27 18.33 -27.67
C ALA A 179 29.81 18.68 -27.31
N CYS A 180 28.84 18.02 -27.93
CA CYS A 180 27.41 18.35 -27.81
C CYS A 180 26.63 17.37 -26.92
N GLY A 181 27.23 16.25 -26.53
CA GLY A 181 26.55 15.17 -25.82
C GLY A 181 26.32 15.40 -24.32
N GLY A 182 25.20 14.90 -23.81
CA GLY A 182 25.07 14.37 -22.46
C GLY A 182 24.93 15.33 -21.29
N THR A 183 24.74 16.62 -21.55
CA THR A 183 24.46 17.62 -20.51
C THR A 183 23.07 18.21 -20.72
N PHE A 184 22.30 18.49 -19.66
CA PHE A 184 20.99 19.16 -19.80
C PHE A 184 21.10 20.69 -19.94
N LEU A 185 22.31 21.25 -19.79
CA LEU A 185 22.62 22.66 -20.00
C LEU A 185 23.25 22.82 -21.40
N PRO A 186 22.57 23.48 -22.35
CA PRO A 186 23.08 23.62 -23.70
C PRO A 186 24.26 24.59 -23.76
N GLY A 187 25.45 24.06 -24.07
CA GLY A 187 26.62 24.88 -24.39
C GLY A 187 26.51 25.59 -25.73
N GLN A 188 27.43 26.52 -26.00
CA GLN A 188 27.51 27.28 -27.26
C GLN A 188 27.59 26.37 -28.49
N GLN A 189 28.25 25.23 -28.37
CA GLN A 189 28.44 24.23 -29.43
C GLN A 189 27.10 23.68 -29.94
N ARG A 190 26.14 23.41 -29.05
CA ARG A 190 24.80 22.95 -29.45
C ARG A 190 23.98 24.03 -30.13
N ARG A 191 24.21 25.31 -29.80
CA ARG A 191 23.57 26.45 -30.49
C ARG A 191 24.08 26.55 -31.93
N TRP A 192 25.39 26.42 -32.15
CA TRP A 192 25.96 26.38 -33.49
C TRP A 192 25.49 25.17 -34.29
N LEU A 193 25.47 23.98 -33.68
CA LEU A 193 24.98 22.79 -34.36
C LEU A 193 23.50 22.93 -34.75
N ARG A 194 22.69 23.58 -33.92
CA ARG A 194 21.29 23.87 -34.24
C ARG A 194 21.16 24.78 -35.44
N GLN A 195 21.92 25.87 -35.49
CA GLN A 195 21.94 26.76 -36.66
C GLN A 195 22.30 25.99 -37.93
N GLN A 196 23.34 25.15 -37.84
CA GLN A 196 23.77 24.30 -38.95
C GLN A 196 22.68 23.32 -39.41
N VAL A 197 21.97 22.66 -38.48
CA VAL A 197 20.89 21.73 -38.79
C VAL A 197 19.71 22.45 -39.44
N GLU A 198 19.37 23.67 -39.00
CA GLU A 198 18.32 24.47 -39.63
C GLU A 198 18.71 24.92 -41.05
N ASP A 199 19.96 25.27 -41.28
CA ASP A 199 20.46 25.59 -42.62
C ASP A 199 20.45 24.35 -43.53
N TRP A 200 20.81 23.18 -43.02
CA TRP A 200 20.71 21.90 -43.74
C TRP A 200 19.27 21.55 -44.11
N LYS A 201 18.30 21.77 -43.22
CA LYS A 201 16.86 21.59 -43.52
C LYS A 201 16.42 22.48 -44.67
N ARG A 202 16.82 23.76 -44.67
CA ARG A 202 16.49 24.72 -45.75
C ARG A 202 17.08 24.31 -47.09
N GLN A 203 18.27 23.72 -47.07
CA GLN A 203 18.99 23.26 -48.26
C GLN A 203 18.57 21.86 -48.75
N ARG A 204 17.61 21.21 -48.09
CA ARG A 204 17.22 19.80 -48.35
C ARG A 204 18.38 18.81 -48.26
N THR A 205 19.37 19.12 -47.43
CA THR A 205 20.49 18.22 -47.11
C THR A 205 20.06 16.89 -46.44
N PRO A 206 18.93 16.79 -45.70
CA PRO A 206 18.49 15.51 -45.14
C PRO A 206 18.30 14.40 -46.18
N ASP A 207 17.94 14.75 -47.42
CA ASP A 207 17.75 13.78 -48.52
C ASP A 207 19.08 13.17 -49.00
N LEU A 208 20.21 13.76 -48.61
CA LEU A 208 21.57 13.35 -48.99
C LEU A 208 22.30 12.58 -47.88
N MET A 209 21.66 12.38 -46.72
CA MET A 209 22.24 11.69 -45.56
C MET A 209 21.42 10.45 -45.21
N SER A 210 22.06 9.46 -44.57
CA SER A 210 21.30 8.34 -44.02
C SER A 210 20.35 8.83 -42.92
N PRO A 211 19.14 8.25 -42.80
CA PRO A 211 18.17 8.69 -41.81
C PRO A 211 18.67 8.49 -40.37
N GLU A 212 19.50 7.47 -40.12
CA GLU A 212 20.12 7.21 -38.82
C GLU A 212 21.12 8.31 -38.44
N LEU A 213 21.92 8.77 -39.41
CA LEU A 213 22.89 9.84 -39.22
C LEU A 213 22.19 11.18 -38.98
N TRP A 214 21.18 11.50 -39.80
CA TRP A 214 20.37 12.71 -39.65
C TRP A 214 19.73 12.79 -38.27
N ARG A 215 19.19 11.67 -37.78
CA ARG A 215 18.58 11.56 -36.46
C ARG A 215 19.54 11.87 -35.32
N ILE A 216 20.82 11.49 -35.43
CA ILE A 216 21.85 11.87 -34.43
C ILE A 216 22.09 13.38 -34.45
N TYR A 217 22.19 14.01 -35.63
CA TYR A 217 22.33 15.46 -35.73
C TYR A 217 21.12 16.21 -35.20
N GLN A 218 19.90 15.76 -35.52
CA GLN A 218 18.66 16.30 -34.98
C GLN A 218 18.63 16.23 -33.45
N LEU A 219 18.99 15.07 -32.89
CA LEU A 219 19.07 14.88 -31.44
C LEU A 219 20.06 15.86 -30.81
N LEU A 220 21.27 15.99 -31.35
CA LEU A 220 22.29 16.88 -30.81
C LEU A 220 21.94 18.36 -30.95
N ALA A 221 21.20 18.74 -32.00
CA ALA A 221 20.65 20.10 -32.17
C ALA A 221 19.50 20.43 -31.20
N GLY A 222 18.91 19.40 -30.58
CA GLY A 222 17.78 19.52 -29.68
C GLY A 222 16.43 19.58 -30.39
N ASP A 223 16.33 18.97 -31.56
CA ASP A 223 15.05 18.76 -32.25
C ASP A 223 14.29 17.60 -31.59
N LEU A 224 13.04 17.85 -31.21
CA LEU A 224 12.21 16.88 -30.45
C LEU A 224 11.44 15.91 -31.36
N GLU A 225 11.56 16.02 -32.69
CA GLU A 225 10.94 15.04 -33.60
C GLU A 225 11.48 13.62 -33.38
N VAL A 226 12.75 13.49 -32.98
CA VAL A 226 13.42 12.21 -32.72
C VAL A 226 12.85 11.44 -31.52
N VAL A 227 12.02 12.09 -30.69
CA VAL A 227 11.39 11.47 -29.52
C VAL A 227 10.48 10.30 -29.92
N ARG A 228 9.94 10.29 -31.14
CA ARG A 228 9.10 9.19 -31.66
C ARG A 228 9.84 7.86 -31.81
N ASP A 229 11.15 7.93 -31.96
CA ASP A 229 12.04 6.78 -32.16
C ASP A 229 12.62 6.27 -30.83
N ALA A 230 12.21 6.86 -29.70
CA ALA A 230 12.58 6.38 -28.37
C ALA A 230 11.94 5.03 -28.03
N LEU A 231 12.57 4.28 -27.14
CA LEU A 231 12.14 2.92 -26.80
C LEU A 231 10.92 2.90 -25.87
N ASP A 232 10.90 3.82 -24.92
CA ASP A 232 9.90 3.95 -23.87
C ASP A 232 9.77 5.42 -23.43
N TRP A 233 8.82 5.70 -22.53
CA TRP A 233 8.63 7.06 -22.02
C TRP A 233 9.86 7.61 -21.29
N ARG A 234 10.68 6.76 -20.66
CA ARG A 234 11.88 7.18 -19.89
C ARG A 234 13.02 7.62 -20.81
N THR A 235 13.27 6.87 -21.88
CA THR A 235 14.24 7.24 -22.92
C THR A 235 13.77 8.48 -23.68
N ALA A 236 12.47 8.58 -23.98
CA ALA A 236 11.86 9.77 -24.56
C ALA A 236 12.00 11.00 -23.66
N PHE A 237 11.68 10.87 -22.37
CA PHE A 237 11.84 11.94 -21.39
C PHE A 237 13.30 12.34 -21.24
N GLY A 238 14.22 11.38 -21.19
CA GLY A 238 15.66 11.62 -21.17
C GLY A 238 16.14 12.45 -22.37
N VAL A 239 15.65 12.16 -23.58
CA VAL A 239 15.95 12.96 -24.78
C VAL A 239 15.51 14.42 -24.60
N VAL A 240 14.28 14.66 -24.17
CA VAL A 240 13.78 16.03 -23.92
C VAL A 240 14.57 16.70 -22.79
N PHE A 241 14.91 15.97 -21.73
CA PHE A 241 15.60 16.47 -20.56
C PHE A 241 17.06 16.85 -20.84
N TRP A 242 17.81 16.02 -21.58
CA TRP A 242 19.22 16.27 -21.89
C TRP A 242 19.43 17.14 -23.13
N TYR A 243 18.66 16.91 -24.19
CA TYR A 243 18.91 17.54 -25.49
C TYR A 243 17.92 18.63 -25.84
N GLY A 244 16.80 18.76 -25.11
CA GLY A 244 15.80 19.78 -25.36
C GLY A 244 16.35 21.21 -25.34
N GLN A 245 15.69 22.09 -26.09
CA GLN A 245 16.08 23.48 -26.22
C GLN A 245 15.75 24.23 -24.91
N ARG A 246 16.77 24.74 -24.23
CA ARG A 246 16.64 25.55 -23.01
C ARG A 246 17.50 26.80 -23.14
N GLU A 247 16.99 27.92 -22.65
CA GLU A 247 17.81 29.12 -22.46
C GLU A 247 18.63 28.98 -21.17
N GLU A 248 19.86 29.51 -21.16
CA GLU A 248 20.81 29.43 -20.03
C GLU A 248 20.26 30.07 -18.73
N SER A 249 19.24 30.91 -18.83
CA SER A 249 18.57 31.60 -17.71
C SER A 249 17.55 30.73 -16.95
N ALA A 250 17.62 29.40 -17.07
CA ALA A 250 16.66 28.48 -16.48
C ALA A 250 16.63 28.61 -14.94
N GLY A 251 15.74 29.47 -14.46
CA GLY A 251 15.42 29.65 -13.05
C GLY A 251 14.70 28.44 -12.45
N ASP A 252 14.01 28.67 -11.36
CA ASP A 252 13.40 27.64 -10.51
C ASP A 252 12.33 26.75 -11.19
N ASP A 253 11.89 27.10 -12.40
CA ASP A 253 10.87 26.38 -13.19
C ASP A 253 11.46 25.48 -14.28
N ALA A 254 12.79 25.27 -14.25
CA ALA A 254 13.48 24.50 -15.28
C ALA A 254 12.82 23.12 -15.50
N LEU A 255 12.57 22.36 -14.42
CA LEU A 255 11.99 21.02 -14.51
C LEU A 255 10.55 21.05 -15.07
N ALA A 256 9.73 22.01 -14.65
CA ALA A 256 8.36 22.20 -15.13
C ALA A 256 8.31 22.40 -16.65
N LYS A 257 9.22 23.22 -17.21
CA LYS A 257 9.33 23.43 -18.66
C LYS A 257 9.68 22.15 -19.42
N VAL A 258 10.50 21.26 -18.84
CA VAL A 258 10.84 19.96 -19.45
C VAL A 258 9.63 19.03 -19.45
N VAL A 259 8.93 18.94 -18.32
CA VAL A 259 7.70 18.14 -18.20
C VAL A 259 6.66 18.62 -19.22
N ALA A 260 6.42 19.92 -19.32
CA ALA A 260 5.49 20.49 -20.30
C ALA A 260 5.91 20.15 -21.75
N SER A 261 7.18 20.33 -22.08
CA SER A 261 7.72 20.03 -23.44
C SER A 261 7.57 18.54 -23.79
N PHE A 262 7.80 17.66 -22.83
CA PHE A 262 7.61 16.22 -22.99
C PHE A 262 6.14 15.87 -23.18
N MET A 263 5.24 16.39 -22.34
CA MET A 263 3.81 16.13 -22.47
C MET A 263 3.24 16.63 -23.80
N ASP A 264 3.74 17.75 -24.33
CA ASP A 264 3.37 18.23 -25.66
C ASP A 264 3.92 17.34 -26.78
N ALA A 265 5.12 16.76 -26.61
CA ALA A 265 5.63 15.76 -27.54
C ALA A 265 4.78 14.47 -27.52
N VAL A 266 4.34 14.02 -26.34
CA VAL A 266 3.42 12.88 -26.19
C VAL A 266 2.08 13.16 -26.86
N LYS A 267 1.49 14.35 -26.66
CA LYS A 267 0.24 14.75 -27.33
C LYS A 267 0.36 14.73 -28.85
N ARG A 268 1.48 15.21 -29.39
CA ARG A 268 1.75 15.25 -30.84
C ARG A 268 1.80 13.85 -31.48
N GLN A 269 2.26 12.84 -30.73
CA GLN A 269 2.36 11.45 -31.23
C GLN A 269 1.06 10.64 -31.10
N GLY A 270 0.07 11.16 -30.37
CA GLY A 270 -1.24 10.53 -30.22
C GLY A 270 -1.30 9.41 -29.17
N SER A 271 -2.51 8.86 -29.01
CA SER A 271 -2.91 8.00 -27.87
C SER A 271 -2.27 6.60 -27.85
N LEU A 272 -1.77 6.11 -28.98
CA LEU A 272 -1.15 4.79 -29.15
C LEU A 272 0.39 4.84 -29.05
N SER A 273 0.96 5.99 -28.72
CA SER A 273 2.40 6.16 -28.66
C SER A 273 3.02 5.38 -27.48
N ARG A 274 4.16 4.72 -27.74
CA ARG A 274 4.91 3.95 -26.72
C ARG A 274 5.59 4.84 -25.68
N ILE A 275 5.69 6.13 -25.96
CA ILE A 275 6.31 7.12 -25.09
C ILE A 275 5.34 7.69 -24.04
N ARG A 276 4.09 7.20 -23.98
CA ARG A 276 3.16 7.62 -22.93
C ARG A 276 3.69 7.16 -21.57
N PRO A 277 3.71 8.05 -20.55
CA PRO A 277 4.13 7.71 -19.20
C PRO A 277 3.01 6.94 -18.48
N VAL A 278 2.73 5.74 -18.97
CA VAL A 278 1.76 4.79 -18.40
C VAL A 278 2.50 3.52 -17.95
N PRO A 279 1.95 2.74 -17.01
CA PRO A 279 2.53 1.46 -16.62
C PRO A 279 2.64 0.49 -17.80
N SER A 280 3.66 -0.35 -17.82
CA SER A 280 3.93 -1.22 -18.97
C SER A 280 2.83 -2.24 -19.25
N TYR A 281 2.08 -2.67 -18.23
CA TYR A 281 0.97 -3.61 -18.40
C TYR A 281 -0.19 -2.97 -19.21
N VAL A 282 -0.36 -1.64 -19.15
CA VAL A 282 -1.34 -0.88 -19.95
C VAL A 282 -0.92 -0.83 -21.42
N LEU A 283 0.39 -0.78 -21.68
CA LEU A 283 0.92 -0.85 -23.05
C LEU A 283 0.83 -2.27 -23.60
N ALA A 284 1.06 -3.30 -22.77
CA ALA A 284 1.01 -4.71 -23.18
C ALA A 284 -0.41 -5.18 -23.52
N THR A 285 -1.44 -4.67 -22.83
CA THR A 285 -2.85 -4.97 -23.13
C THR A 285 -3.35 -4.33 -24.43
N ARG A 286 -2.62 -3.36 -25.00
CA ARG A 286 -2.98 -2.65 -26.24
C ARG A 286 -2.32 -3.23 -27.50
N ALA A 287 -2.06 -4.54 -27.51
CA ALA A 287 -1.49 -5.22 -28.68
C ALA A 287 -2.32 -4.93 -29.97
N PRO A 288 -1.68 -4.92 -31.15
CA PRO A 288 -2.29 -4.44 -32.40
C PRO A 288 -3.52 -5.22 -32.90
N ASP A 289 -3.82 -6.40 -32.34
CA ASP A 289 -5.01 -7.21 -32.69
C ASP A 289 -6.33 -6.64 -32.13
N ASP A 290 -6.28 -5.65 -31.23
CA ASP A 290 -7.47 -4.99 -30.66
C ASP A 290 -8.17 -4.01 -31.64
N CYS A 291 -7.81 -4.04 -32.93
CA CYS A 291 -8.53 -3.36 -34.01
C CYS A 291 -10.01 -3.79 -34.09
N LEU A 292 -10.38 -4.94 -33.53
CA LEU A 292 -11.78 -5.39 -33.39
C LEU A 292 -12.58 -4.55 -32.37
N GLY A 293 -11.92 -3.90 -31.41
CA GLY A 293 -12.55 -3.03 -30.41
C GLY A 293 -13.01 -1.67 -30.93
N LEU A 294 -12.51 -1.22 -32.09
CA LEU A 294 -13.01 -0.01 -32.77
C LEU A 294 -14.47 -0.13 -33.19
N TRP A 295 -14.94 -1.36 -33.45
CA TRP A 295 -16.29 -1.63 -33.94
C TRP A 295 -17.31 -1.82 -32.81
N THR A 296 -16.87 -2.13 -31.58
CA THR A 296 -17.76 -2.45 -30.44
C THR A 296 -17.95 -1.31 -29.45
N GLY A 297 -17.30 -0.15 -29.64
CA GLY A 297 -17.50 1.04 -28.81
C GLY A 297 -17.09 0.88 -27.33
N THR A 298 -16.30 -0.16 -27.01
CA THR A 298 -15.94 -0.53 -25.63
C THR A 298 -14.55 -0.05 -25.18
N MET A 299 -13.81 0.69 -26.02
CA MET A 299 -12.50 1.22 -25.59
C MET A 299 -12.63 2.26 -24.47
N ARG A 300 -11.92 2.03 -23.36
CA ARG A 300 -11.67 3.04 -22.32
C ARG A 300 -11.04 4.29 -22.94
N ARG A 301 -11.51 5.47 -22.53
CA ARG A 301 -10.95 6.73 -23.03
C ARG A 301 -9.50 6.88 -22.54
N PRO A 302 -8.59 7.43 -23.36
CA PRO A 302 -7.20 7.70 -22.98
C PRO A 302 -7.03 8.57 -21.72
N LYS A 303 -8.08 9.32 -21.32
CA LYS A 303 -8.13 10.12 -20.09
C LYS A 303 -8.29 9.28 -18.81
N ASP A 304 -8.69 8.02 -18.93
CA ASP A 304 -8.93 7.11 -17.80
C ASP A 304 -7.72 6.19 -17.54
N ASP A 305 -6.63 6.36 -18.30
CA ASP A 305 -5.41 5.57 -18.13
C ASP A 305 -4.64 6.01 -16.87
N PRO A 306 -4.19 5.08 -16.03
CA PRO A 306 -3.35 5.41 -14.91
C PRO A 306 -1.98 5.94 -15.39
N GLY A 307 -1.46 6.97 -14.72
CA GLY A 307 -0.10 7.46 -14.95
C GLY A 307 0.96 6.46 -14.50
N SER A 308 2.23 6.73 -14.79
CA SER A 308 3.35 5.98 -14.22
C SER A 308 3.77 6.61 -12.89
N LEU A 309 3.91 5.82 -11.83
CA LEU A 309 4.39 6.28 -10.51
C LEU A 309 5.63 7.18 -10.59
N GLN A 310 6.63 6.73 -11.34
CA GLN A 310 7.89 7.44 -11.50
C GLN A 310 7.68 8.79 -12.20
N PHE A 311 6.77 8.84 -13.18
CA PHE A 311 6.47 10.08 -13.88
C PHE A 311 5.67 11.05 -13.00
N THR A 312 4.67 10.56 -12.26
CA THR A 312 3.91 11.37 -11.30
C THR A 312 4.82 11.98 -10.23
N ALA A 313 5.83 11.24 -9.76
CA ALA A 313 6.86 11.79 -8.85
C ALA A 313 7.65 12.94 -9.48
N ILE A 314 7.99 12.85 -10.77
CA ILE A 314 8.66 13.93 -11.51
C ILE A 314 7.72 15.14 -11.67
N GLU A 315 6.44 14.93 -11.99
CA GLU A 315 5.46 16.02 -12.10
C GLU A 315 5.27 16.75 -10.77
N MET A 316 5.23 16.02 -9.65
CA MET A 316 5.16 16.62 -8.32
C MET A 316 6.43 17.40 -7.95
N ALA A 317 7.62 16.88 -8.25
CA ALA A 317 8.87 17.62 -8.05
C ALA A 317 8.97 18.87 -8.93
N ALA A 318 8.29 18.85 -10.08
CA ALA A 318 8.17 19.99 -10.99
C ALA A 318 7.09 21.00 -10.55
N SER A 319 6.34 20.71 -9.47
CA SER A 319 5.19 21.50 -9.02
C SER A 319 4.13 21.72 -10.11
N CYS A 320 4.00 20.78 -11.06
CA CYS A 320 3.11 20.93 -12.22
C CYS A 320 1.64 20.65 -11.90
N HIS A 321 1.37 19.91 -10.82
CA HIS A 321 0.04 19.66 -10.29
C HIS A 321 0.06 20.04 -8.81
N GLY A 322 -1.05 20.57 -8.30
CA GLY A 322 -1.20 20.77 -6.84
C GLY A 322 -0.98 19.44 -6.10
N SER A 323 -0.82 19.51 -4.78
CA SER A 323 -0.51 18.41 -3.85
C SER A 323 -1.53 17.25 -3.81
N ASP A 324 -2.34 17.10 -4.85
CA ASP A 324 -3.43 16.13 -4.91
C ASP A 324 -2.89 14.71 -5.12
N VAL A 325 -2.99 13.93 -4.05
CA VAL A 325 -2.59 12.52 -3.99
C VAL A 325 -3.58 11.62 -4.76
N VAL A 326 -4.58 12.19 -5.46
CA VAL A 326 -5.51 11.45 -6.34
C VAL A 326 -4.80 10.64 -7.42
N HIS A 327 -3.60 11.05 -7.83
CA HIS A 327 -2.77 10.28 -8.77
C HIS A 327 -2.10 9.05 -8.12
N PHE A 328 -2.29 8.86 -6.81
CA PHE A 328 -1.84 7.71 -6.03
C PHE A 328 -2.93 6.58 -5.86
N ASP A 329 -3.57 6.06 -6.94
CA ASP A 329 -4.41 4.82 -7.00
C ASP A 329 -3.72 3.53 -7.52
N TYR A 330 -3.96 2.35 -6.89
CA TYR A 330 -3.21 1.07 -7.02
C TYR A 330 -2.90 0.62 -8.47
N LYS A 331 -3.68 1.12 -9.44
CA LYS A 331 -3.49 0.92 -10.87
C LYS A 331 -2.27 1.64 -11.44
N THR A 332 -1.67 2.65 -10.81
CA THR A 332 -0.60 3.43 -11.47
C THR A 332 0.83 2.92 -11.20
N TYR A 333 1.00 1.88 -10.39
CA TYR A 333 2.24 1.75 -9.60
C TYR A 333 3.28 0.73 -10.06
N THR A 334 2.91 -0.42 -10.59
CA THR A 334 3.89 -1.44 -10.99
C THR A 334 3.41 -2.25 -12.19
N ASN A 335 4.25 -3.19 -12.63
CA ASN A 335 3.87 -4.20 -13.62
C ASN A 335 2.83 -5.19 -13.08
N ASP A 336 2.60 -5.20 -11.76
CA ASP A 336 1.55 -5.97 -11.09
C ASP A 336 0.42 -5.02 -10.64
N PRO A 337 -0.75 -5.02 -11.29
CA PRO A 337 -1.87 -4.16 -10.93
C PRO A 337 -2.46 -4.46 -9.53
N LEU A 338 -1.93 -5.46 -8.80
CA LEU A 338 -2.36 -5.84 -7.45
C LEU A 338 -1.44 -5.35 -6.33
N ASP A 339 -0.31 -4.68 -6.63
CA ASP A 339 0.63 -4.22 -5.59
C ASP A 339 0.15 -2.94 -4.90
N ILE A 340 -0.71 -3.13 -3.89
CA ILE A 340 -1.25 -2.07 -3.04
C ILE A 340 -0.17 -1.53 -2.07
N SER A 341 0.84 -2.33 -1.75
CA SER A 341 1.86 -2.00 -0.74
C SER A 341 2.79 -0.89 -1.22
N LEU A 342 3.42 -1.04 -2.39
CA LEU A 342 4.34 -0.03 -2.93
C LEU A 342 3.65 1.34 -3.04
N SER A 343 2.44 1.31 -3.59
CA SER A 343 1.54 2.43 -3.79
C SER A 343 1.33 3.24 -2.52
N TRP A 344 0.99 2.55 -1.43
CA TRP A 344 0.72 3.16 -0.14
C TRP A 344 2.00 3.74 0.49
N HIS A 345 3.08 2.95 0.53
CA HIS A 345 4.36 3.40 1.10
C HIS A 345 4.92 4.63 0.35
N PHE A 346 4.79 4.64 -0.98
CA PHE A 346 5.21 5.77 -1.79
C PHE A 346 4.33 7.02 -1.54
N ALA A 347 3.01 6.87 -1.51
CA ALA A 347 2.09 7.98 -1.25
C ALA A 347 2.31 8.61 0.14
N VAL A 348 2.47 7.79 1.18
CA VAL A 348 2.77 8.23 2.55
C VAL A 348 4.06 9.04 2.61
N LEU A 349 5.10 8.56 1.92
CA LEU A 349 6.39 9.23 1.89
C LEU A 349 6.32 10.56 1.14
N MET A 350 5.59 10.60 0.03
CA MET A 350 5.38 11.82 -0.75
C MET A 350 4.63 12.89 0.03
N LEU A 351 3.57 12.51 0.75
CA LEU A 351 2.85 13.40 1.67
C LEU A 351 3.79 13.99 2.74
N ALA A 352 4.70 13.18 3.30
CA ALA A 352 5.67 13.65 4.28
C ALA A 352 6.67 14.65 3.70
N LEU A 353 7.18 14.37 2.50
CA LEU A 353 8.20 15.17 1.82
C LEU A 353 7.65 16.50 1.30
N GLN A 354 6.36 16.57 0.98
CA GLN A 354 5.70 17.81 0.53
C GLN A 354 5.35 18.77 1.69
N GLY A 355 5.48 18.33 2.95
CA GLY A 355 5.31 19.21 4.11
C GLY A 355 3.87 19.63 4.40
N GLU A 356 2.88 19.10 3.67
CA GLU A 356 1.45 19.30 3.94
C GLU A 356 0.96 18.39 5.08
N ALA A 357 1.63 18.48 6.23
CA ALA A 357 1.30 17.72 7.44
C ALA A 357 -0.07 18.11 8.06
N GLY A 358 -0.88 18.92 7.38
CA GLY A 358 -2.10 19.53 7.89
C GLY A 358 -3.33 19.45 6.99
N GLU A 359 -3.21 19.12 5.70
CA GLU A 359 -4.41 18.91 4.86
C GLU A 359 -4.87 17.44 4.96
N PRO A 360 -6.18 17.20 5.10
CA PRO A 360 -6.70 15.83 5.16
C PRO A 360 -6.36 15.14 3.84
N ALA A 361 -5.48 14.14 3.92
CA ALA A 361 -5.10 13.36 2.75
C ALA A 361 -6.36 12.90 1.98
N GLY A 362 -6.37 13.17 0.68
CA GLY A 362 -7.57 13.09 -0.16
C GLY A 362 -8.27 11.72 -0.13
N VAL A 363 -9.52 11.68 -0.60
CA VAL A 363 -10.37 10.47 -0.59
C VAL A 363 -9.68 9.26 -1.24
N ALA A 364 -8.84 9.48 -2.26
CA ALA A 364 -8.04 8.44 -2.90
C ALA A 364 -7.03 7.78 -1.93
N PHE A 365 -6.30 8.57 -1.16
CA PHE A 365 -5.35 8.07 -0.15
C PHE A 365 -6.06 7.30 0.98
N GLN A 366 -7.25 7.76 1.38
CA GLN A 366 -8.07 7.06 2.38
C GLN A 366 -8.50 5.67 1.87
N ARG A 367 -8.94 5.59 0.61
CA ARG A 367 -9.29 4.32 -0.04
C ARG A 367 -8.07 3.41 -0.14
N LEU A 368 -6.92 3.93 -0.56
CA LEU A 368 -5.68 3.18 -0.64
C LEU A 368 -5.25 2.61 0.73
N THR A 369 -5.39 3.41 1.79
CA THR A 369 -5.10 3.00 3.18
C THR A 369 -6.03 1.87 3.63
N GLN A 370 -7.32 1.95 3.33
CA GLN A 370 -8.28 0.89 3.63
C GLN A 370 -7.95 -0.41 2.88
N GLN A 371 -7.65 -0.31 1.58
CA GLN A 371 -7.25 -1.45 0.76
C GLN A 371 -5.95 -2.10 1.27
N TYR A 372 -4.99 -1.29 1.71
CA TYR A 372 -3.75 -1.82 2.27
C TYR A 372 -3.98 -2.53 3.61
N CYS A 373 -4.87 -2.00 4.46
CA CYS A 373 -5.28 -2.70 5.69
C CYS A 373 -5.88 -4.07 5.39
N GLU A 374 -6.78 -4.17 4.40
CA GLU A 374 -7.37 -5.44 3.97
C GLU A 374 -6.31 -6.40 3.42
N HIS A 375 -5.35 -5.90 2.65
CA HIS A 375 -4.25 -6.70 2.13
C HIS A 375 -3.38 -7.29 3.25
N LEU A 376 -2.99 -6.48 4.23
CA LEU A 376 -2.23 -6.94 5.41
C LEU A 376 -3.00 -7.99 6.23
N GLN A 377 -4.33 -7.86 6.34
CA GLN A 377 -5.15 -8.89 6.97
C GLN A 377 -5.11 -10.22 6.22
N GLN A 378 -5.16 -10.18 4.88
CA GLN A 378 -5.08 -11.39 4.06
C GLN A 378 -3.71 -12.07 4.14
N GLN A 379 -2.64 -11.28 4.32
CA GLN A 379 -1.27 -11.78 4.54
C GLN A 379 -1.06 -12.37 5.93
N GLY A 380 -1.98 -12.15 6.88
CA GLY A 380 -1.88 -12.65 8.25
C GLY A 380 -1.10 -11.72 9.18
N LEU A 381 -1.02 -10.43 8.84
CA LEU A 381 -0.30 -9.39 9.59
C LEU A 381 -1.25 -8.35 10.20
N PRO A 382 -2.14 -8.75 11.11
CA PRO A 382 -3.15 -7.87 11.65
C PRO A 382 -2.57 -6.75 12.53
N GLN A 383 -1.42 -6.94 13.18
CA GLN A 383 -0.80 -5.88 13.99
C GLN A 383 -0.41 -4.67 13.14
N TRP A 384 0.10 -4.92 11.93
CA TRP A 384 0.50 -3.89 10.98
C TRP A 384 -0.71 -3.22 10.32
N ALA A 385 -1.78 -3.97 10.06
CA ALA A 385 -3.02 -3.40 9.57
C ALA A 385 -3.59 -2.36 10.55
N VAL A 386 -3.52 -2.60 11.85
CA VAL A 386 -3.98 -1.62 12.85
C VAL A 386 -3.11 -0.38 12.85
N TYR A 387 -1.78 -0.52 12.76
CA TYR A 387 -0.87 0.61 12.60
C TYR A 387 -1.24 1.48 11.39
N VAL A 388 -1.41 0.87 10.21
CA VAL A 388 -1.79 1.55 8.96
C VAL A 388 -3.15 2.25 9.08
N ALA A 389 -4.12 1.66 9.77
CA ALA A 389 -5.44 2.26 9.97
C ALA A 389 -5.39 3.62 10.69
N HIS A 390 -4.34 3.93 11.45
CA HIS A 390 -4.19 5.22 12.12
C HIS A 390 -3.92 6.39 11.16
N PHE A 391 -3.57 6.14 9.90
CA PHE A 391 -3.41 7.16 8.85
C PHE A 391 -4.76 7.59 8.23
N VAL A 392 -5.87 6.97 8.63
CA VAL A 392 -7.20 7.36 8.13
C VAL A 392 -7.62 8.70 8.73
N SER A 393 -7.88 9.71 7.90
CA SER A 393 -8.19 11.08 8.34
C SER A 393 -9.51 11.15 9.10
N GLU A 394 -10.56 10.51 8.60
CA GLU A 394 -11.89 10.56 9.19
C GLU A 394 -11.95 9.77 10.52
N HIS A 395 -12.28 10.46 11.61
CA HIS A 395 -12.26 9.87 12.95
C HIS A 395 -13.26 8.70 13.13
N ARG A 396 -14.45 8.77 12.51
CA ARG A 396 -15.46 7.70 12.60
C ARG A 396 -15.02 6.46 11.84
N ALA A 397 -14.59 6.63 10.59
CA ALA A 397 -14.09 5.54 9.75
C ALA A 397 -12.84 4.90 10.37
N ARG A 398 -11.93 5.71 10.93
CA ARG A 398 -10.74 5.23 11.65
C ARG A 398 -11.13 4.39 12.87
N ALA A 399 -12.04 4.89 13.70
CA ALA A 399 -12.52 4.17 14.89
C ALA A 399 -13.19 2.84 14.54
N SER A 400 -14.07 2.82 13.52
CA SER A 400 -14.74 1.58 13.09
C SER A 400 -13.74 0.58 12.51
N LEU A 401 -12.81 1.04 11.67
CA LEU A 401 -11.80 0.19 11.06
C LEU A 401 -10.88 -0.44 12.12
N VAL A 402 -10.30 0.38 13.01
CA VAL A 402 -9.42 -0.11 14.09
C VAL A 402 -10.13 -1.14 14.97
N ARG A 403 -11.40 -0.90 15.35
CA ARG A 403 -12.19 -1.87 16.12
C ARG A 403 -12.39 -3.19 15.38
N GLN A 404 -12.72 -3.14 14.09
CA GLN A 404 -12.89 -4.33 13.27
C GLN A 404 -11.58 -5.12 13.15
N LEU A 405 -10.47 -4.43 12.89
CA LEU A 405 -9.14 -5.04 12.79
C LEU A 405 -8.70 -5.68 14.12
N LEU A 406 -8.96 -5.01 15.25
CA LEU A 406 -8.74 -5.51 16.60
C LEU A 406 -9.50 -6.80 16.88
N ILE A 407 -10.78 -6.86 16.50
CA ILE A 407 -11.61 -8.06 16.68
C ILE A 407 -11.04 -9.21 15.83
N THR A 408 -10.59 -8.95 14.61
CA THR A 408 -9.94 -9.96 13.78
C THR A 408 -8.61 -10.42 14.37
N HIS A 409 -7.79 -9.50 14.87
CA HIS A 409 -6.53 -9.80 15.55
C HIS A 409 -6.75 -10.68 16.79
N ALA A 410 -7.71 -10.32 17.64
CA ALA A 410 -8.03 -11.04 18.86
C ALA A 410 -8.55 -12.47 18.61
N LYS A 411 -9.04 -12.79 17.41
CA LYS A 411 -9.37 -14.16 17.01
C LYS A 411 -8.16 -14.96 16.54
N ALA A 412 -7.15 -14.28 15.98
CA ALA A 412 -5.97 -14.91 15.42
C ALA A 412 -4.94 -15.25 16.49
N VAL A 413 -4.80 -14.41 17.51
CA VAL A 413 -3.84 -14.60 18.62
C VAL A 413 -4.52 -15.37 19.78
N PRO A 414 -3.94 -16.49 20.25
CA PRO A 414 -4.45 -17.18 21.44
C PRO A 414 -4.37 -16.28 22.68
N LEU A 415 -5.38 -16.36 23.54
CA LEU A 415 -5.51 -15.52 24.73
C LEU A 415 -4.52 -15.94 25.81
N ASP A 416 -3.30 -15.43 25.76
CA ASP A 416 -2.38 -15.47 26.89
C ASP A 416 -2.64 -14.25 27.78
N PHE A 417 -3.38 -14.47 28.87
CA PHE A 417 -3.74 -13.43 29.86
C PHE A 417 -2.56 -12.90 30.68
N GLY A 418 -1.32 -13.33 30.37
CA GLY A 418 -0.10 -12.99 31.12
C GLY A 418 1.02 -12.33 30.31
N SER A 419 0.93 -12.28 28.99
CA SER A 419 1.90 -11.56 28.15
C SER A 419 1.34 -10.20 27.74
N GLU A 420 1.85 -9.14 28.35
CA GLU A 420 1.80 -7.81 27.75
C GLU A 420 2.72 -7.84 26.53
N GLU A 421 2.21 -8.35 25.40
CA GLU A 421 2.87 -8.09 24.12
C GLU A 421 2.95 -6.57 23.99
N GLU A 422 4.17 -6.02 23.92
CA GLU A 422 4.41 -4.61 23.64
C GLU A 422 3.78 -4.29 22.29
N ALA A 423 2.54 -3.85 22.32
CA ALA A 423 1.81 -3.53 21.11
C ALA A 423 2.58 -2.42 20.39
N ILE A 424 2.95 -2.67 19.13
CA ILE A 424 3.63 -1.73 18.21
C ILE A 424 2.80 -0.45 17.97
N TRP A 425 1.64 -0.33 18.63
CA TRP A 425 0.57 0.57 18.29
C TRP A 425 0.65 1.81 19.18
N PRO A 426 0.60 3.02 18.61
CA PRO A 426 0.64 4.25 19.38
C PRO A 426 -0.63 4.37 20.25
N LYS A 427 -0.45 4.60 21.56
CA LYS A 427 -1.47 4.97 22.57
C LYS A 427 -2.91 4.52 22.25
N LEU A 428 -3.13 3.21 22.09
CA LEU A 428 -4.49 2.68 22.00
C LEU A 428 -5.10 2.57 23.42
N PRO A 429 -6.36 3.00 23.62
CA PRO A 429 -7.06 2.77 24.88
C PRO A 429 -7.18 1.27 25.21
N ALA A 430 -6.79 0.88 26.43
CA ALA A 430 -6.83 -0.52 26.87
C ALA A 430 -8.23 -1.14 26.81
N ASN A 431 -9.28 -0.34 27.03
CA ASN A 431 -10.67 -0.77 26.91
C ASN A 431 -11.03 -1.30 25.52
N TRP A 432 -10.43 -0.78 24.44
CA TRP A 432 -10.70 -1.27 23.08
C TRP A 432 -10.09 -2.65 22.83
N LEU A 433 -8.92 -2.91 23.40
CA LEU A 433 -8.28 -4.22 23.33
C LEU A 433 -9.12 -5.26 24.10
N TRP A 434 -9.54 -4.92 25.32
CA TRP A 434 -10.40 -5.79 26.13
C TRP A 434 -11.76 -6.05 25.47
N HIS A 435 -12.38 -5.03 24.87
CA HIS A 435 -13.62 -5.18 24.12
C HIS A 435 -13.48 -6.16 22.96
N ALA A 436 -12.41 -6.03 22.16
CA ALA A 436 -12.16 -6.90 21.02
C ALA A 436 -11.90 -8.35 21.44
N ARG A 437 -11.10 -8.54 22.51
CA ARG A 437 -10.87 -9.85 23.14
C ARG A 437 -12.17 -10.48 23.65
N ALA A 438 -13.04 -9.68 24.27
CA ALA A 438 -14.31 -10.18 24.80
C ALA A 438 -15.22 -10.71 23.68
N ILE A 439 -15.33 -9.99 22.55
CA ILE A 439 -16.09 -10.43 21.37
C ILE A 439 -15.48 -11.69 20.74
N ALA A 440 -14.14 -11.78 20.69
CA ALA A 440 -13.47 -12.98 20.19
C ALA A 440 -13.77 -14.21 21.06
N CYS A 441 -13.71 -14.07 22.39
CA CYS A 441 -14.06 -15.12 23.36
C CYS A 441 -15.52 -15.56 23.20
N GLU A 442 -16.44 -14.60 23.05
CA GLU A 442 -17.87 -14.88 22.85
C GLU A 442 -18.11 -15.70 21.58
N GLN A 443 -17.42 -15.38 20.48
CA GLN A 443 -17.50 -16.15 19.23
C GLN A 443 -16.88 -17.54 19.35
N ALA A 444 -15.79 -17.67 20.13
CA ALA A 444 -15.17 -18.95 20.45
C ALA A 444 -15.99 -19.79 21.45
N ARG A 445 -17.06 -19.23 22.04
CA ARG A 445 -17.87 -19.82 23.12
C ARG A 445 -17.09 -20.06 24.42
N ASP A 446 -15.99 -19.35 24.62
CA ASP A 446 -15.30 -19.28 25.91
C ASP A 446 -15.94 -18.19 26.77
N TRP A 447 -17.00 -18.58 27.49
CA TRP A 447 -17.77 -17.67 28.34
C TRP A 447 -16.98 -17.16 29.56
N CYS A 448 -16.03 -17.94 30.06
CA CYS A 448 -15.18 -17.55 31.19
C CYS A 448 -14.20 -16.45 30.75
N GLY A 449 -13.50 -16.65 29.63
CA GLY A 449 -12.63 -15.64 29.04
C GLY A 449 -13.40 -14.38 28.63
N ALA A 450 -14.61 -14.54 28.09
CA ALA A 450 -15.47 -13.41 27.72
C ALA A 450 -15.86 -12.56 28.94
N LEU A 451 -16.32 -13.18 30.04
CA LEU A 451 -16.68 -12.46 31.26
C LEU A 451 -15.49 -11.69 31.82
N PHE A 452 -14.31 -12.32 31.88
CA PHE A 452 -13.09 -11.66 32.35
C PHE A 452 -12.74 -10.43 31.50
N CYS A 453 -12.80 -10.53 30.17
CA CYS A 453 -12.50 -9.42 29.28
C CYS A 453 -13.55 -8.29 29.38
N TRP A 454 -14.84 -8.62 29.54
CA TRP A 454 -15.90 -7.62 29.72
C TRP A 454 -15.76 -6.84 31.02
N LEU A 455 -15.35 -7.48 32.11
CA LEU A 455 -15.05 -6.83 33.39
C LEU A 455 -13.93 -5.80 33.27
N ARG A 456 -12.89 -6.10 32.48
CA ARG A 456 -11.72 -5.22 32.28
C ARG A 456 -11.96 -4.08 31.28
N CYS A 457 -12.94 -4.23 30.39
CA CYS A 457 -13.27 -3.23 29.38
C CYS A 457 -13.83 -1.93 29.99
N GLY A 458 -14.71 -2.04 31.00
CA GLY A 458 -15.47 -0.91 31.56
C GLY A 458 -16.53 -0.35 30.61
N GLY A 459 -17.75 -0.12 31.09
CA GLY A 459 -18.83 0.55 30.34
C GLY A 459 -19.87 -0.35 29.64
N GLU A 460 -19.66 -1.66 29.53
CA GLU A 460 -20.66 -2.63 29.00
C GLU A 460 -21.00 -3.73 30.04
N GLU A 461 -21.24 -3.33 31.28
CA GLU A 461 -21.49 -4.24 32.41
C GLU A 461 -22.77 -5.08 32.23
N ALA A 462 -23.77 -4.55 31.53
CA ALA A 462 -24.99 -5.28 31.15
C ALA A 462 -24.70 -6.57 30.34
N ARG A 463 -23.69 -6.55 29.45
CA ARG A 463 -23.27 -7.75 28.70
C ARG A 463 -22.55 -8.75 29.59
N ALA A 464 -21.70 -8.27 30.50
CA ALA A 464 -21.02 -9.11 31.48
C ALA A 464 -22.02 -9.86 32.38
N VAL A 465 -23.05 -9.17 32.90
CA VAL A 465 -24.13 -9.80 33.69
C VAL A 465 -24.88 -10.83 32.87
N THR A 466 -25.14 -10.54 31.59
CA THR A 466 -25.86 -11.49 30.74
C THR A 466 -25.04 -12.75 30.46
N ILE A 467 -23.72 -12.65 30.33
CA ILE A 467 -22.84 -13.81 30.17
C ILE A 467 -22.74 -14.60 31.49
N ALA A 468 -22.53 -13.92 32.62
CA ALA A 468 -22.45 -14.53 33.94
C ALA A 468 -23.74 -15.29 34.30
N CYS A 469 -24.90 -14.62 34.25
CA CYS A 469 -26.18 -15.21 34.63
C CYS A 469 -26.74 -16.15 33.55
N GLY A 470 -26.63 -15.78 32.27
CA GLY A 470 -27.23 -16.53 31.17
C GLY A 470 -26.48 -17.81 30.79
N TYR A 471 -25.15 -17.81 30.85
CA TYR A 471 -24.32 -18.92 30.33
C TYR A 471 -23.50 -19.64 31.40
N LEU A 472 -23.03 -18.96 32.45
CA LEU A 472 -22.13 -19.57 33.44
C LEU A 472 -22.85 -20.05 34.71
N LEU A 473 -23.85 -19.32 35.18
CA LEU A 473 -24.57 -19.63 36.43
C LEU A 473 -25.30 -20.98 36.38
N GLY A 474 -25.99 -21.28 35.26
CA GLY A 474 -26.71 -22.55 35.09
C GLY A 474 -25.78 -23.77 35.17
N PRO A 475 -24.71 -23.86 34.36
CA PRO A 475 -23.72 -24.92 34.45
C PRO A 475 -23.02 -24.99 35.81
N ALA A 476 -22.73 -23.85 36.46
CA ALA A 476 -22.18 -23.84 37.80
C ALA A 476 -23.14 -24.47 38.81
N LEU A 477 -24.43 -24.12 38.80
CA LEU A 477 -25.41 -24.71 39.71
C LEU A 477 -25.67 -26.19 39.41
N LEU A 478 -25.79 -26.57 38.13
CA LEU A 478 -26.13 -27.93 37.71
C LEU A 478 -24.95 -28.90 37.83
N GLY A 479 -23.72 -28.45 37.59
CA GLY A 479 -22.52 -29.25 37.81
C GLY A 479 -22.39 -29.70 39.27
N HIS A 480 -22.83 -28.85 40.20
CA HIS A 480 -22.87 -29.11 41.64
C HIS A 480 -24.13 -29.86 42.12
N ALA A 481 -25.21 -29.86 41.33
CA ALA A 481 -26.45 -30.57 41.60
C ALA A 481 -26.43 -32.05 41.17
N SER A 482 -25.30 -32.54 40.63
CA SER A 482 -25.13 -33.93 40.15
C SER A 482 -25.01 -34.99 41.25
N CYS A 483 -25.23 -34.64 42.52
CA CYS A 483 -25.47 -35.61 43.59
C CYS A 483 -26.80 -36.36 43.34
N PRO A 484 -26.90 -37.67 43.69
CA PRO A 484 -27.90 -38.55 43.11
C PRO A 484 -29.33 -38.09 43.43
N PHE A 485 -30.07 -37.73 42.38
CA PHE A 485 -31.50 -37.48 42.42
C PHE A 485 -32.21 -38.65 43.11
N LYS A 486 -32.68 -38.42 44.33
CA LYS A 486 -33.84 -39.15 44.86
C LYS A 486 -34.95 -38.14 45.16
N ARG A 487 -35.84 -38.05 44.18
CA ARG A 487 -37.31 -37.88 44.29
C ARG A 487 -37.89 -36.46 44.44
N GLY A 488 -38.76 -36.13 43.48
CA GLY A 488 -39.91 -35.25 43.67
C GLY A 488 -39.69 -33.75 43.44
N ALA A 489 -40.71 -33.08 42.89
CA ALA A 489 -40.73 -31.63 42.63
C ALA A 489 -40.84 -30.76 43.90
N VAL A 490 -40.76 -31.35 45.09
CA VAL A 490 -41.08 -30.72 46.40
C VAL A 490 -39.87 -30.70 47.36
N GLU A 491 -38.77 -31.39 47.05
CA GLU A 491 -37.61 -31.48 47.96
C GLU A 491 -36.57 -30.38 47.71
N ALA A 492 -36.13 -29.70 48.78
CA ALA A 492 -35.12 -28.66 48.72
C ALA A 492 -33.78 -29.17 48.17
N ILE A 493 -33.19 -28.41 47.25
CA ILE A 493 -31.94 -28.79 46.58
C ILE A 493 -30.78 -28.46 47.51
N LEU A 494 -29.99 -29.48 47.84
CA LEU A 494 -28.74 -29.35 48.59
C LEU A 494 -27.57 -29.26 47.60
N LEU A 495 -26.87 -28.12 47.60
CA LEU A 495 -25.67 -27.94 46.80
C LEU A 495 -24.43 -28.39 47.57
N ALA A 496 -23.51 -29.07 46.88
CA ALA A 496 -22.17 -29.38 47.38
C ALA A 496 -21.38 -28.09 47.67
N PRO A 497 -20.33 -28.10 48.51
CA PRO A 497 -19.48 -26.92 48.73
C PRO A 497 -18.98 -26.32 47.39
N MET A 498 -18.91 -24.99 47.32
CA MET A 498 -18.59 -24.26 46.09
C MET A 498 -17.21 -24.68 45.52
N ASN A 499 -17.18 -25.02 44.23
CA ASN A 499 -15.95 -25.20 43.47
C ASN A 499 -15.30 -23.82 43.22
N PRO A 500 -13.96 -23.75 43.09
CA PRO A 500 -13.25 -22.59 42.56
C PRO A 500 -13.96 -21.82 41.43
N ALA A 501 -14.60 -22.50 40.47
CA ALA A 501 -15.34 -21.84 39.39
C ALA A 501 -16.56 -21.03 39.87
N ALA A 502 -17.32 -21.56 40.84
CA ALA A 502 -18.44 -20.85 41.46
C ALA A 502 -17.95 -19.71 42.36
N GLN A 503 -16.82 -19.91 43.05
CA GLN A 503 -16.19 -18.86 43.87
C GLN A 503 -15.68 -17.71 43.01
N TRP A 504 -15.12 -18.01 41.85
CA TRP A 504 -14.72 -17.02 40.86
C TRP A 504 -15.94 -16.25 40.33
N LEU A 505 -17.01 -16.94 39.95
CA LEU A 505 -18.26 -16.31 39.50
C LEU A 505 -18.87 -15.38 40.56
N LEU A 506 -18.85 -15.79 41.84
CA LEU A 506 -19.28 -14.96 42.96
C LEU A 506 -18.46 -13.66 43.01
N ARG A 507 -17.13 -13.75 43.00
CA ARG A 507 -16.25 -12.57 42.99
C ARG A 507 -16.51 -11.67 41.79
N SER A 508 -16.68 -12.23 40.60
CA SER A 508 -17.00 -11.48 39.39
C SER A 508 -18.35 -10.76 39.46
N LEU A 509 -19.37 -11.38 40.07
CA LEU A 509 -20.67 -10.73 40.29
C LEU A 509 -20.61 -9.67 41.39
N GLU A 510 -19.74 -9.82 42.39
CA GLU A 510 -19.48 -8.77 43.39
C GLU A 510 -18.79 -7.56 42.77
N GLU A 511 -17.81 -7.77 41.90
CA GLU A 511 -17.17 -6.71 41.12
C GLU A 511 -18.20 -5.99 40.22
N LEU A 512 -19.09 -6.72 39.53
CA LEU A 512 -20.19 -6.12 38.76
C LEU A 512 -21.18 -5.37 39.63
N SER A 513 -21.47 -5.86 40.84
CA SER A 513 -22.36 -5.19 41.79
C SER A 513 -21.81 -3.83 42.26
N ALA A 514 -20.49 -3.71 42.33
CA ALA A 514 -19.82 -2.48 42.72
C ALA A 514 -19.75 -1.47 41.56
N ALA A 515 -19.66 -1.97 40.32
CA ALA A 515 -19.60 -1.16 39.11
C ALA A 515 -20.98 -0.64 38.68
N MET A 516 -22.02 -1.47 38.83
CA MET A 516 -23.37 -1.15 38.37
C MET A 516 -24.19 -0.39 39.41
N GLY A 517 -24.83 0.71 38.99
CA GLY A 517 -25.73 1.48 39.86
C GLY A 517 -27.02 0.74 40.23
N TYR A 518 -27.66 1.14 41.33
CA TYR A 518 -28.92 0.55 41.83
C TYR A 518 -30.10 0.57 40.83
N HIS A 519 -29.99 1.33 39.74
CA HIS A 519 -31.06 1.58 38.77
C HIS A 519 -30.96 0.74 37.49
N ASP A 520 -29.93 -0.11 37.32
CA ASP A 520 -29.86 -0.97 36.13
C ASP A 520 -30.91 -2.09 36.19
N LEU A 521 -31.84 -2.07 35.23
CA LEU A 521 -32.97 -3.01 35.16
C LEU A 521 -32.51 -4.47 35.09
N LEU A 522 -31.46 -4.76 34.30
CA LEU A 522 -30.90 -6.11 34.17
C LEU A 522 -30.25 -6.61 35.47
N TRP A 523 -29.63 -5.70 36.24
CA TRP A 523 -29.09 -6.01 37.57
C TRP A 523 -30.20 -6.33 38.56
N ALA A 524 -31.24 -5.49 38.56
CA ALA A 524 -32.38 -5.60 39.44
C ALA A 524 -33.16 -6.89 39.23
N ASP A 525 -33.28 -7.33 37.97
CA ASP A 525 -34.11 -8.46 37.58
C ASP A 525 -33.46 -9.83 37.85
N VAL A 526 -32.16 -9.98 37.59
CA VAL A 526 -31.49 -11.30 37.68
C VAL A 526 -30.15 -11.23 38.41
N GLY A 527 -29.37 -10.16 38.24
CA GLY A 527 -28.06 -10.02 38.88
C GLY A 527 -28.11 -10.09 40.42
N ARG A 528 -29.05 -9.38 41.06
CA ARG A 528 -29.23 -9.41 42.51
C ARG A 528 -29.67 -10.77 43.05
N GLU A 529 -30.61 -11.42 42.36
CA GLU A 529 -31.10 -12.75 42.76
C GLU A 529 -29.99 -13.80 42.60
N ALA A 530 -29.22 -13.76 41.51
CA ALA A 530 -28.06 -14.62 41.31
C ALA A 530 -26.98 -14.40 42.39
N LEU A 531 -26.64 -13.14 42.68
CA LEU A 531 -25.65 -12.79 43.70
C LEU A 531 -26.11 -13.22 45.12
N ALA A 532 -27.39 -13.04 45.45
CA ALA A 532 -27.94 -13.49 46.73
C ALA A 532 -27.85 -15.00 46.90
N VAL A 533 -28.16 -15.77 45.86
CA VAL A 533 -28.06 -17.24 45.88
C VAL A 533 -26.60 -17.70 46.03
N LEU A 534 -25.66 -17.07 45.31
CA LEU A 534 -24.23 -17.42 45.42
C LEU A 534 -23.62 -17.04 46.78
N ARG A 535 -24.03 -15.92 47.37
CA ARG A 535 -23.59 -15.53 48.73
C ARG A 535 -24.08 -16.52 49.77
N GLN A 536 -25.36 -16.87 49.74
CA GLN A 536 -25.94 -17.89 50.62
C GLN A 536 -25.23 -19.23 50.44
N TRP A 537 -24.90 -19.62 49.20
CA TRP A 537 -24.14 -20.84 48.94
C TRP A 537 -22.68 -20.77 49.44
N SER A 538 -22.06 -19.59 49.42
CA SER A 538 -20.68 -19.41 49.93
C SER A 538 -20.58 -19.52 51.46
N GLU A 539 -21.66 -19.21 52.17
CA GLU A 539 -21.75 -19.30 53.63
C GLU A 539 -21.91 -20.76 54.13
N GLY A 540 -22.16 -21.73 53.22
CA GLY A 540 -22.17 -23.16 53.54
C GLY A 540 -23.08 -24.01 52.64
N ALA A 541 -23.30 -25.28 53.03
CA ALA A 541 -24.25 -26.16 52.35
C ALA A 541 -25.69 -25.72 52.64
N VAL A 542 -26.25 -24.86 51.79
CA VAL A 542 -27.58 -24.27 51.97
C VAL A 542 -28.65 -25.08 51.23
N ARG A 543 -29.80 -25.25 51.89
CA ARG A 543 -31.03 -25.81 51.30
C ARG A 543 -31.78 -24.71 50.58
N PHE A 544 -31.92 -24.82 49.27
CA PHE A 544 -32.73 -23.90 48.49
C PHE A 544 -34.11 -24.50 48.19
N GLU A 545 -35.17 -23.71 48.33
CA GLU A 545 -36.48 -24.11 47.83
C GLU A 545 -36.42 -24.30 46.31
N PRO A 546 -36.99 -25.39 45.76
CA PRO A 546 -36.96 -25.66 44.31
C PRO A 546 -37.54 -24.50 43.49
N GLY A 547 -38.55 -23.82 44.02
CA GLY A 547 -39.18 -22.68 43.38
C GLY A 547 -38.23 -21.49 43.17
N VAL A 548 -37.24 -21.28 44.06
CA VAL A 548 -36.26 -20.18 43.92
C VAL A 548 -35.30 -20.47 42.78
N LEU A 549 -34.73 -21.67 42.73
CA LEU A 549 -33.80 -22.08 41.69
C LEU A 549 -34.47 -22.21 40.32
N VAL A 550 -35.72 -22.71 40.26
CA VAL A 550 -36.50 -22.76 39.01
C VAL A 550 -36.82 -21.36 38.50
N ARG A 551 -37.23 -20.44 39.37
CA ARG A 551 -37.45 -19.03 38.97
C ARG A 551 -36.18 -18.38 38.45
N LEU A 552 -35.06 -18.56 39.16
CA LEU A 552 -33.76 -18.02 38.76
C LEU A 552 -33.32 -18.61 37.41
N HIS A 553 -33.44 -19.93 37.23
CA HIS A 553 -33.10 -20.60 35.98
C HIS A 553 -33.95 -20.07 34.81
N TRP A 554 -35.27 -19.95 34.99
CA TRP A 554 -36.16 -19.42 33.96
C TRP A 554 -35.83 -17.98 33.57
N ARG A 555 -35.46 -17.14 34.56
CA ARG A 555 -35.00 -15.78 34.30
C ARG A 555 -33.65 -15.73 33.58
N CYS A 556 -32.71 -16.59 33.94
CA CYS A 556 -31.42 -16.73 33.24
C CYS A 556 -31.61 -17.25 31.80
N GLU A 557 -32.53 -18.19 31.59
CA GLU A 557 -32.88 -18.70 30.27
C GLU A 557 -33.55 -17.62 29.41
N LYS A 558 -34.42 -16.80 30.01
CA LYS A 558 -35.04 -15.64 29.35
C LYS A 558 -34.00 -14.59 28.95
N LEU A 559 -33.01 -14.31 29.80
CA LEU A 559 -31.88 -13.44 29.46
C LEU A 559 -31.02 -14.02 28.33
N ARG A 560 -30.71 -15.32 28.40
CA ARG A 560 -29.94 -16.04 27.37
C ARG A 560 -30.63 -15.98 26.00
N LYS A 561 -31.95 -16.19 25.96
CA LYS A 561 -32.77 -16.09 24.73
C LYS A 561 -32.77 -14.67 24.15
N GLY A 562 -32.72 -13.65 25.01
CA GLY A 562 -32.63 -12.24 24.59
C GLY A 562 -31.34 -11.89 23.83
N VAL A 563 -30.21 -12.54 24.14
CA VAL A 563 -28.90 -12.26 23.51
C VAL A 563 -28.63 -13.07 22.24
N LEU A 564 -29.24 -14.25 22.10
CA LEU A 564 -29.11 -15.07 20.88
C LEU A 564 -29.91 -14.56 19.67
N GLY A 565 -30.66 -13.45 19.81
CA GLY A 565 -31.43 -12.88 18.71
C GLY A 565 -32.50 -13.82 18.15
N VAL A 566 -32.91 -14.85 18.88
CA VAL A 566 -34.02 -15.72 18.48
C VAL A 566 -35.30 -14.93 18.72
N PRO A 567 -36.10 -14.60 17.68
CA PRO A 567 -37.37 -13.91 17.88
C PRO A 567 -38.26 -14.77 18.79
N ARG A 568 -39.02 -14.06 19.65
CA ARG A 568 -39.94 -14.64 20.63
C ARG A 568 -40.91 -15.63 20.03
#